data_AF-A0AA36IEJ6-F1
#
_entry.id   AF-A0AA36IEJ6-F1
#
_cell.length_a   1.000
_cell.length_b   1.000
_cell.length_c   1.000
_cell.angle_alpha   90.00
_cell.angle_beta   90.00
_cell.angle_gamma   90.00
#
_symmetry.space_group_name_H-M   'P 1'
#
loop_
_entity.id
_entity.type
_entity.pdbx_description
1 polymer ?
#
loop_
_entity_poly.entity_id
_entity_poly.type
_entity_poly.pdbx_seq_one_letter_code
_entity_poly.pdbx_strand_id
1 'polypeptide(L)'
;MKLHTVGFCGVDDSVDLRELMKLDQAFPGRWIEWGVLLRPDLQGTPRYASAETLRRLGRLARGEDPELPGRLRLAAHMCGQDCLRVLEGDLVRIKELHALLGFERMQLNPTKANEASGWVPEVAAAKLRQVAQALPELEFILQVNQETEELFQLLFHKEPAPPNLVALMDASCGLGKSPESWTLPEGVARFGFAGGLGPSSVLPQLEAMARACQAKQREVSVWIDMESKIRSKGPDGSDRFDLELVKAVAQQLAGSQWLRSNL
;
A
#
# COMPACT_ATOMS: atom_id res chain seq x y z
N MET A 1 7.37 -15.52 10.86
CA MET A 1 6.89 -14.39 10.04
C MET A 1 7.70 -13.17 10.43
N LYS A 2 8.11 -12.34 9.46
CA LYS A 2 8.83 -11.09 9.69
C LYS A 2 8.25 -9.98 8.81
N LEU A 3 8.20 -8.77 9.33
CA LEU A 3 7.79 -7.57 8.60
C LEU A 3 8.99 -6.93 7.92
N HIS A 4 8.85 -6.63 6.62
CA HIS A 4 9.84 -5.84 5.88
C HIS A 4 9.35 -4.41 5.57
N THR A 5 8.04 -4.20 5.51
CA THR A 5 7.42 -2.90 5.24
C THR A 5 6.11 -2.75 6.03
N VAL A 6 5.82 -1.52 6.44
CA VAL A 6 4.56 -1.09 7.07
C VAL A 6 4.06 0.13 6.31
N GLY A 7 2.97 -0.04 5.58
CA GLY A 7 2.30 1.01 4.82
C GLY A 7 1.34 1.81 5.69
N PHE A 8 1.49 3.12 5.70
CA PHE A 8 0.52 4.08 6.23
C PHE A 8 -0.09 4.85 5.06
N CYS A 9 -1.27 4.43 4.64
CA CYS A 9 -1.92 4.87 3.43
C CYS A 9 -2.94 5.99 3.72
N GLY A 10 -3.11 6.92 2.77
CA GLY A 10 -4.06 8.02 2.91
C GLY A 10 -3.42 9.38 3.17
N VAL A 11 -2.13 9.56 2.89
CA VAL A 11 -1.47 10.86 3.08
C VAL A 11 -2.13 11.91 2.18
N ASP A 12 -2.59 13.00 2.78
CA ASP A 12 -3.35 14.06 2.14
C ASP A 12 -2.98 15.44 2.73
N ASP A 13 -3.75 16.46 2.37
CA ASP A 13 -3.51 17.85 2.76
C ASP A 13 -3.70 18.12 4.27
N SER A 14 -4.24 17.17 5.04
CA SER A 14 -4.35 17.31 6.50
C SER A 14 -3.03 17.08 7.25
N VAL A 15 -2.01 16.57 6.56
CA VAL A 15 -0.72 16.21 7.14
C VAL A 15 0.27 17.37 7.09
N ASP A 16 0.89 17.70 8.22
CA ASP A 16 2.11 18.49 8.23
C ASP A 16 3.29 17.61 7.78
N LEU A 17 3.80 17.86 6.56
CA LEU A 17 4.91 17.09 5.99
C LEU A 17 6.22 17.22 6.78
N ARG A 18 6.41 18.29 7.56
CA ARG A 18 7.58 18.40 8.45
C ARG A 18 7.49 17.42 9.61
N GLU A 19 6.29 17.27 10.20
CA GLU A 19 6.06 16.30 11.27
C GLU A 19 6.08 14.86 10.74
N LEU A 20 5.54 14.62 9.54
CA LEU A 20 5.65 13.32 8.86
C LEU A 20 7.13 12.95 8.65
N MET A 21 7.96 13.87 8.17
CA MET A 21 9.40 13.63 7.98
C MET A 21 10.14 13.36 9.29
N LYS A 22 9.83 14.11 10.35
CA LYS A 22 10.39 13.83 11.69
C LYS A 22 10.01 12.42 12.17
N LEU A 23 8.77 12.02 11.93
CA LEU A 23 8.29 10.70 12.31
C LEU A 23 8.99 9.59 11.52
N ASP A 24 9.12 9.74 10.20
CA ASP A 24 9.86 8.81 9.33
C ASP A 24 11.31 8.64 9.81
N GLN A 25 11.98 9.74 10.15
CA GLN A 25 13.37 9.74 10.63
C GLN A 25 13.54 9.19 12.05
N ALA A 26 12.51 9.25 12.88
CA ALA A 26 12.54 8.72 14.25
C ALA A 26 12.60 7.18 14.28
N PHE A 27 12.25 6.51 13.18
CA PHE A 27 12.27 5.05 13.07
C PHE A 27 13.31 4.58 12.04
N PRO A 28 14.58 4.41 12.45
CA PRO A 28 15.62 3.92 11.55
C PRO A 28 15.30 2.50 11.05
N GLY A 29 15.80 2.15 9.86
CA GLY A 29 15.61 0.83 9.24
C GLY A 29 14.75 0.81 7.97
N ARG A 30 14.23 1.97 7.52
CA ARG A 30 13.49 2.16 6.26
C ARG A 30 12.34 1.15 6.03
N TRP A 31 11.64 0.75 7.08
CA TRP A 31 10.48 -0.14 6.98
C TRP A 31 9.14 0.63 6.86
N ILE A 32 9.12 1.93 7.14
CA ILE A 32 7.94 2.79 6.93
C ILE A 32 7.79 3.09 5.43
N GLU A 33 6.55 2.99 4.94
CA GLU A 33 6.14 3.38 3.60
C GLU A 33 4.85 4.21 3.68
N TRP A 34 4.78 5.28 2.90
CA TRP A 34 3.66 6.20 2.89
C TRP A 34 2.81 5.99 1.63
N GLY A 35 1.57 5.55 1.82
CA GLY A 35 0.64 5.29 0.74
C GLY A 35 -0.08 6.56 0.29
N VAL A 36 -0.04 6.82 -1.01
CA VAL A 36 -0.67 7.98 -1.67
C VAL A 36 -1.79 7.49 -2.59
N LEU A 37 -3.03 7.86 -2.32
CA LEU A 37 -4.18 7.48 -3.14
C LEU A 37 -4.29 8.39 -4.35
N LEU A 38 -4.41 7.78 -5.54
CA LEU A 38 -4.48 8.48 -6.80
C LEU A 38 -5.89 8.37 -7.38
N ARG A 39 -6.67 9.45 -7.17
CA ARG A 39 -7.99 9.68 -7.75
C ARG A 39 -8.07 11.14 -8.22
N PRO A 40 -7.78 11.43 -9.51
CA PRO A 40 -7.76 12.79 -10.03
C PRO A 40 -9.06 13.57 -9.75
N ASP A 41 -10.19 12.88 -9.73
CA ASP A 41 -11.53 13.40 -9.48
C ASP A 41 -11.81 13.72 -8.00
N LEU A 42 -11.00 13.22 -7.07
CA LEU A 42 -11.13 13.43 -5.62
C LEU A 42 -9.97 14.24 -5.02
N GLN A 43 -9.03 14.75 -5.82
CA GLN A 43 -7.87 15.50 -5.32
C GLN A 43 -8.27 16.68 -4.44
N GLY A 44 -7.55 16.85 -3.32
CA GLY A 44 -7.79 17.90 -2.33
C GLY A 44 -8.94 17.59 -1.36
N THR A 45 -9.54 16.40 -1.45
CA THR A 45 -10.52 15.91 -0.48
C THR A 45 -9.84 14.98 0.53
N PRO A 46 -10.45 14.69 1.70
CA PRO A 46 -9.89 13.75 2.65
C PRO A 46 -9.48 12.42 2.00
N ARG A 47 -8.27 11.95 2.35
CA ARG A 47 -7.52 10.78 1.82
C ARG A 47 -6.83 11.00 0.47
N TYR A 48 -7.13 12.09 -0.23
CA TYR A 48 -6.64 12.34 -1.57
C TYR A 48 -5.88 13.67 -1.62
N ALA A 49 -4.54 13.58 -1.58
CA ALA A 49 -3.67 14.75 -1.67
C ALA A 49 -3.99 15.65 -2.87
N SER A 50 -3.93 16.97 -2.65
CA SER A 50 -3.98 17.96 -3.73
C SER A 50 -2.76 17.83 -4.67
N ALA A 51 -2.85 18.43 -5.84
CA ALA A 51 -1.72 18.52 -6.77
C ALA A 51 -0.46 19.18 -6.17
N GLU A 52 -0.64 20.12 -5.23
CA GLU A 52 0.49 20.73 -4.52
C GLU A 52 1.18 19.73 -3.59
N THR A 53 0.40 19.05 -2.75
CA THR A 53 0.90 18.01 -1.84
C THR A 53 1.54 16.86 -2.61
N LEU A 54 0.95 16.41 -3.72
CA LEU A 54 1.53 15.37 -4.58
C LEU A 54 2.92 15.77 -5.13
N ARG A 55 3.08 17.01 -5.62
CA ARG A 55 4.39 17.49 -6.09
C ARG A 55 5.41 17.54 -4.97
N ARG A 56 5.00 17.95 -3.76
CA ARG A 56 5.89 18.03 -2.59
C ARG A 56 6.29 16.64 -2.10
N LEU A 57 5.35 15.71 -1.98
CA LEU A 57 5.62 14.30 -1.69
C LEU A 57 6.60 13.70 -2.71
N GLY A 58 6.43 14.00 -4.00
CA GLY A 58 7.36 13.56 -5.04
C GLY A 58 8.79 14.07 -4.86
N ARG A 59 8.96 15.35 -4.50
CA ARG A 59 10.30 15.88 -4.17
C ARG A 59 10.89 15.19 -2.94
N LEU A 60 10.09 14.96 -1.91
CA LEU A 60 10.53 14.23 -0.71
C LEU A 60 10.92 12.79 -1.04
N ALA A 61 10.20 12.10 -1.92
CA ALA A 61 10.52 10.74 -2.35
C ALA A 61 11.82 10.64 -3.15
N ARG A 62 12.21 11.73 -3.82
CA ARG A 62 13.50 11.84 -4.54
C ARG A 62 14.63 12.44 -3.69
N GLY A 63 14.32 12.96 -2.50
CA GLY A 63 15.29 13.67 -1.66
C GLY A 63 15.69 15.04 -2.21
N GLU A 64 14.76 15.67 -2.95
CA GLU A 64 14.95 16.94 -3.66
C GLU A 64 14.17 18.10 -3.02
N ASP A 65 13.52 17.88 -1.88
CA ASP A 65 12.79 18.96 -1.21
C ASP A 65 13.76 19.97 -0.57
N PRO A 66 13.64 21.27 -0.87
CA PRO A 66 14.62 22.27 -0.43
C PRO A 66 14.51 22.60 1.08
N GLU A 67 13.38 22.28 1.72
CA GLU A 67 13.11 22.67 3.12
C GLU A 67 13.25 21.51 4.10
N LEU A 68 13.08 20.28 3.61
CA LEU A 68 12.98 19.07 4.42
C LEU A 68 14.02 18.04 3.94
N PRO A 69 15.16 17.90 4.64
CA PRO A 69 16.16 16.90 4.28
C PRO A 69 15.62 15.49 4.55
N GLY A 70 16.02 14.53 3.72
CA GLY A 70 15.66 13.11 3.86
C GLY A 70 14.96 12.56 2.62
N ARG A 71 14.53 11.30 2.67
CA ARG A 71 13.89 10.63 1.54
C ARG A 71 12.76 9.70 2.00
N LEU A 72 11.54 10.02 1.59
CA LEU A 72 10.37 9.16 1.86
C LEU A 72 10.35 7.93 0.96
N ARG A 73 9.78 6.83 1.47
CA ARG A 73 9.34 5.70 0.65
C ARG A 73 7.86 5.87 0.37
N LEU A 74 7.49 5.96 -0.90
CA LEU A 74 6.09 6.11 -1.30
C LEU A 74 5.59 4.84 -2.00
N ALA A 75 4.33 4.52 -1.77
CA ALA A 75 3.54 3.61 -2.58
C ALA A 75 2.36 4.36 -3.21
N ALA A 76 2.13 4.16 -4.51
CA ALA A 76 0.96 4.70 -5.20
C ALA A 76 -0.20 3.71 -5.10
N HIS A 77 -1.37 4.17 -4.66
CA HIS A 77 -2.59 3.37 -4.61
C HIS A 77 -3.52 3.81 -5.74
N MET A 78 -3.65 2.97 -6.76
CA MET A 78 -4.43 3.20 -7.97
C MET A 78 -5.85 2.71 -7.76
N CYS A 79 -6.80 3.63 -7.81
CA CYS A 79 -8.24 3.38 -7.81
C CYS A 79 -8.87 4.04 -9.06
N GLY A 80 -10.17 3.87 -9.26
CA GLY A 80 -10.92 4.51 -10.34
C GLY A 80 -10.30 4.30 -11.73
N GLN A 81 -10.36 5.34 -12.56
CA GLN A 81 -9.88 5.30 -13.94
C GLN A 81 -8.38 5.02 -14.06
N ASP A 82 -7.55 5.51 -13.13
CA ASP A 82 -6.10 5.26 -13.19
C ASP A 82 -5.79 3.78 -12.94
N CYS A 83 -6.55 3.08 -12.09
CA CYS A 83 -6.45 1.62 -11.96
C CYS A 83 -6.80 0.90 -13.27
N LEU A 84 -7.90 1.31 -13.93
CA LEU A 84 -8.34 0.71 -15.19
C LEU A 84 -7.30 0.90 -16.31
N ARG A 85 -6.71 2.10 -16.42
CA ARG A 85 -5.64 2.39 -17.40
C ARG A 85 -4.43 1.48 -17.21
N VAL A 86 -4.07 1.15 -15.97
CA VAL A 86 -2.98 0.17 -15.72
C VAL A 86 -3.38 -1.22 -16.21
N LEU A 87 -4.62 -1.65 -15.95
CA LEU A 87 -5.14 -2.93 -16.45
C LEU A 87 -5.31 -2.97 -17.98
N GLU A 88 -5.35 -1.83 -18.65
CA GLU A 88 -5.33 -1.72 -20.12
C GLU A 88 -3.90 -1.66 -20.71
N GLY A 89 -2.89 -1.50 -19.85
CA GLY A 89 -1.48 -1.47 -20.23
C GLY A 89 -0.93 -0.08 -20.53
N ASP A 90 -1.52 0.98 -19.96
CA ASP A 90 -1.11 2.36 -20.19
C ASP A 90 0.22 2.71 -19.48
N LEU A 91 1.33 2.36 -20.12
CA LEU A 91 2.68 2.67 -19.65
C LEU A 91 2.97 4.17 -19.58
N VAL A 92 2.33 4.98 -20.42
CA VAL A 92 2.55 6.43 -20.44
C VAL A 92 2.07 7.02 -19.13
N ARG A 93 0.84 6.69 -18.73
CA ARG A 93 0.26 7.15 -17.47
C ARG A 93 1.06 6.73 -16.25
N ILE A 94 1.52 5.48 -16.22
CA ILE A 94 2.33 4.96 -15.11
C ILE A 94 3.63 5.76 -15.00
N LYS A 95 4.31 6.02 -16.12
CA LYS A 95 5.55 6.79 -16.15
C LYS A 95 5.35 8.24 -15.74
N GLU A 96 4.25 8.87 -16.13
CA GLU A 96 3.90 10.23 -15.68
C GLU A 96 3.73 10.29 -14.15
N LEU A 97 2.98 9.35 -13.58
CA LEU A 97 2.75 9.30 -12.13
C LEU A 97 4.03 8.95 -11.37
N HIS A 98 4.86 8.05 -11.90
CA HIS A 98 6.16 7.73 -11.34
C HIS A 98 7.11 8.92 -11.41
N ALA A 99 7.13 9.67 -12.51
CA ALA A 99 7.92 10.90 -12.61
C ALA A 99 7.45 11.97 -11.62
N LEU A 100 6.14 12.06 -11.37
CA LEU A 100 5.57 12.96 -10.37
C LEU A 100 6.01 12.58 -8.96
N LEU A 101 5.80 11.33 -8.56
CA LEU A 101 5.85 10.89 -7.15
C LEU A 101 7.10 10.10 -6.75
N GLY A 102 7.79 9.44 -7.68
CA GLY A 102 8.95 8.60 -7.38
C GLY A 102 8.66 7.42 -6.44
N PHE A 103 7.44 6.86 -6.52
CA PHE A 103 7.06 5.69 -5.71
C PHE A 103 7.84 4.44 -6.10
N GLU A 104 8.12 3.57 -5.12
CA GLU A 104 8.81 2.29 -5.34
C GLU A 104 7.82 1.16 -5.64
N ARG A 105 6.56 1.33 -5.24
CA ARG A 105 5.50 0.32 -5.35
C ARG A 105 4.20 0.94 -5.84
N MET A 106 3.43 0.16 -6.59
CA MET A 106 2.11 0.54 -7.09
C MET A 106 1.08 -0.53 -6.73
N GLN A 107 0.09 -0.17 -5.94
CA GLN A 107 -1.04 -1.01 -5.60
C GLN A 107 -2.22 -0.75 -6.53
N LEU A 108 -2.78 -1.83 -7.07
CA LEU A 108 -3.98 -1.83 -7.89
C LEU A 108 -5.16 -2.33 -7.04
N ASN A 109 -6.22 -1.53 -6.99
CA ASN A 109 -7.45 -1.86 -6.27
C ASN A 109 -8.63 -1.98 -7.24
N PRO A 110 -8.67 -2.99 -8.13
CA PRO A 110 -9.64 -3.07 -9.22
C PRO A 110 -10.99 -3.64 -8.75
N THR A 111 -11.63 -2.95 -7.81
CA THR A 111 -12.92 -3.33 -7.24
C THR A 111 -13.97 -2.25 -7.43
N LYS A 112 -15.24 -2.63 -7.34
CA LYS A 112 -16.37 -1.71 -7.39
C LYS A 112 -16.32 -0.66 -6.27
N ALA A 113 -15.88 -1.05 -5.07
CA ALA A 113 -15.73 -0.12 -3.94
C ALA A 113 -14.72 1.01 -4.22
N ASN A 114 -13.77 0.76 -5.12
CA ASN A 114 -12.76 1.71 -5.57
C ASN A 114 -13.09 2.34 -6.93
N GLU A 115 -14.32 2.17 -7.43
CA GLU A 115 -14.79 2.66 -8.74
C GLU A 115 -13.94 2.15 -9.91
N ALA A 116 -13.33 0.97 -9.78
CA ALA A 116 -12.46 0.34 -10.77
C ALA A 116 -12.99 -1.05 -11.16
N SER A 117 -14.15 -1.07 -11.81
CA SER A 117 -14.80 -2.30 -12.30
C SER A 117 -14.95 -2.29 -13.83
N GLY A 118 -15.44 -3.40 -14.41
CA GLY A 118 -15.70 -3.50 -15.85
C GLY A 118 -14.50 -3.89 -16.72
N TRP A 119 -13.39 -4.27 -16.10
CA TRP A 119 -12.24 -4.87 -16.78
C TRP A 119 -12.51 -6.34 -17.11
N VAL A 120 -11.84 -6.85 -18.15
CA VAL A 120 -11.90 -8.26 -18.57
C VAL A 120 -10.69 -9.02 -17.99
N PRO A 121 -10.87 -10.08 -17.19
CA PRO A 121 -9.78 -10.74 -16.46
C PRO A 121 -8.58 -11.17 -17.31
N GLU A 122 -8.80 -11.80 -18.46
CA GLU A 122 -7.72 -12.28 -19.33
C GLU A 122 -6.94 -11.13 -19.96
N VAL A 123 -7.64 -10.07 -20.36
CA VAL A 123 -7.01 -8.86 -20.92
C VAL A 123 -6.20 -8.17 -19.83
N ALA A 124 -6.81 -7.95 -18.66
CA ALA A 124 -6.18 -7.34 -17.50
C ALA A 124 -4.93 -8.11 -17.06
N ALA A 125 -5.00 -9.44 -16.99
CA ALA A 125 -3.87 -10.29 -16.63
C ALA A 125 -2.72 -10.18 -17.65
N ALA A 126 -3.04 -10.25 -18.95
CA ALA A 126 -2.03 -10.14 -20.01
C ALA A 126 -1.35 -8.75 -20.01
N LYS A 127 -2.13 -7.68 -19.84
CA LYS A 127 -1.63 -6.30 -19.81
C LYS A 127 -0.82 -6.01 -18.55
N LEU A 128 -1.27 -6.45 -17.38
CA LEU A 128 -0.52 -6.28 -16.14
C LEU A 128 0.81 -7.03 -16.18
N ARG A 129 0.88 -8.22 -16.79
CA ARG A 129 2.15 -8.91 -17.06
C ARG A 129 3.08 -8.09 -17.94
N GLN A 130 2.58 -7.52 -19.04
CA GLN A 130 3.35 -6.65 -19.94
C GLN A 130 3.87 -5.40 -19.21
N VAL A 131 3.02 -4.77 -18.41
CA VAL A 131 3.38 -3.59 -17.60
C VAL A 131 4.47 -3.93 -16.59
N ALA A 132 4.31 -5.02 -15.83
CA ALA A 132 5.28 -5.45 -14.83
C ALA A 132 6.65 -5.78 -15.46
N GLN A 133 6.66 -6.41 -16.64
CA GLN A 133 7.90 -6.69 -17.39
C GLN A 133 8.56 -5.43 -17.94
N ALA A 134 7.77 -4.44 -18.37
CA ALA A 134 8.28 -3.19 -18.93
C ALA A 134 8.85 -2.23 -17.87
N LEU A 135 8.49 -2.43 -16.60
CA LEU A 135 8.89 -1.58 -15.46
C LEU A 135 9.41 -2.47 -14.31
N PRO A 136 10.53 -3.21 -14.52
CA PRO A 136 11.05 -4.16 -13.53
C PRO A 136 11.51 -3.51 -12.21
N GLU A 137 11.75 -2.20 -12.22
CA GLU A 137 12.10 -1.39 -11.05
C GLU A 137 10.93 -1.11 -10.10
N LEU A 138 9.69 -1.26 -10.57
CA LEU A 138 8.48 -1.04 -9.78
C LEU A 138 7.92 -2.37 -9.28
N GLU A 139 7.54 -2.44 -8.00
CA GLU A 139 6.74 -3.55 -7.50
C GLU A 139 5.25 -3.27 -7.66
N PHE A 140 4.54 -4.14 -8.36
CA PHE A 140 3.09 -4.09 -8.56
C PHE A 140 2.40 -4.97 -7.53
N ILE A 141 1.38 -4.44 -6.87
CA ILE A 141 0.61 -5.12 -5.84
C ILE A 141 -0.83 -5.26 -6.32
N LEU A 142 -1.34 -6.48 -6.44
CA LEU A 142 -2.77 -6.72 -6.66
C LEU A 142 -3.49 -6.84 -5.31
N GLN A 143 -4.52 -6.02 -5.08
CA GLN A 143 -5.45 -6.25 -3.97
C GLN A 143 -6.30 -7.50 -4.25
N VAL A 144 -6.17 -8.52 -3.40
CA VAL A 144 -6.84 -9.81 -3.52
C VAL A 144 -8.07 -9.85 -2.61
N ASN A 145 -9.22 -10.11 -3.23
CA ASN A 145 -10.52 -10.30 -2.62
C ASN A 145 -11.42 -11.08 -3.59
N GLN A 146 -12.71 -11.22 -3.25
CA GLN A 146 -13.67 -11.97 -4.07
C GLN A 146 -13.82 -11.41 -5.50
N GLU A 147 -13.76 -10.09 -5.69
CA GLU A 147 -13.91 -9.46 -7.01
C GLU A 147 -12.68 -9.66 -7.90
N THR A 148 -11.50 -9.86 -7.29
CA THR A 148 -10.22 -9.99 -8.01
C THR A 148 -9.69 -11.41 -8.07
N GLU A 149 -10.46 -12.39 -7.58
CA GLU A 149 -10.07 -13.81 -7.51
C GLU A 149 -9.68 -14.37 -8.89
N GLU A 150 -10.49 -14.11 -9.93
CA GLU A 150 -10.19 -14.62 -11.27
C GLU A 150 -8.89 -14.02 -11.83
N LEU A 151 -8.67 -12.71 -11.64
CA LEU A 151 -7.43 -12.04 -12.02
C LEU A 151 -6.24 -12.60 -11.24
N PHE A 152 -6.40 -12.87 -9.94
CA PHE A 152 -5.41 -13.52 -9.11
C PHE A 152 -5.03 -14.91 -9.64
N GLN A 153 -6.01 -15.76 -9.98
CA GLN A 153 -5.76 -17.08 -10.56
C GLN A 153 -4.96 -17.01 -11.86
N LEU A 154 -5.32 -16.08 -12.75
CA LEU A 154 -4.62 -15.88 -14.03
C LEU A 154 -3.18 -15.37 -13.85
N LEU A 155 -2.92 -14.55 -12.82
CA LEU A 155 -1.61 -13.94 -12.59
C LEU A 155 -0.65 -14.84 -11.81
N PHE A 156 -1.14 -15.66 -10.88
CA PHE A 156 -0.30 -16.39 -9.94
C PHE A 156 -0.32 -17.92 -10.10
N HIS A 157 -1.38 -18.49 -10.69
CA HIS A 157 -1.54 -19.95 -10.77
C HIS A 157 -1.46 -20.51 -12.19
N LYS A 158 -1.97 -19.78 -13.20
CA LYS A 158 -1.94 -20.23 -14.59
C LYS A 158 -0.54 -20.25 -15.19
N GLU A 159 0.26 -19.23 -14.86
CA GLU A 159 1.64 -19.05 -15.32
C GLU A 159 2.46 -18.38 -14.20
N PRO A 160 3.79 -18.59 -14.15
CA PRO A 160 4.64 -17.90 -13.19
C PRO A 160 4.42 -16.38 -13.22
N ALA A 161 4.14 -15.79 -12.06
CA ALA A 161 3.97 -14.35 -11.95
C ALA A 161 5.29 -13.62 -12.30
N PRO A 162 5.24 -12.42 -12.92
CA PRO A 162 6.40 -11.53 -13.00
C PRO A 162 7.05 -11.36 -11.61
N PRO A 163 8.39 -11.32 -11.52
CA PRO A 163 9.07 -11.31 -10.23
C PRO A 163 8.73 -10.09 -9.38
N ASN A 164 8.30 -8.98 -10.00
CA ASN A 164 7.89 -7.74 -9.37
C ASN A 164 6.36 -7.61 -9.18
N LEU A 165 5.59 -8.68 -9.37
CA LEU A 165 4.15 -8.71 -9.08
C LEU A 165 3.88 -9.47 -7.77
N VAL A 166 3.14 -8.87 -6.85
CA VAL A 166 2.84 -9.42 -5.52
C VAL A 166 1.36 -9.28 -5.15
N ALA A 167 0.91 -9.98 -4.11
CA ALA A 167 -0.48 -9.98 -3.67
C ALA A 167 -0.67 -9.27 -2.31
N LEU A 168 -1.68 -8.42 -2.20
CA LEU A 168 -2.15 -7.87 -0.92
C LEU A 168 -3.47 -8.54 -0.53
N MET A 169 -3.49 -9.23 0.60
CA MET A 169 -4.71 -9.83 1.13
C MET A 169 -5.54 -8.75 1.85
N ASP A 170 -6.66 -8.34 1.25
CA ASP A 170 -7.60 -7.39 1.84
C ASP A 170 -9.03 -7.76 1.46
N ALA A 171 -9.63 -8.65 2.25
CA ALA A 171 -11.00 -9.08 2.08
C ALA A 171 -12.04 -7.96 2.23
N SER A 172 -11.65 -6.82 2.84
CA SER A 172 -12.54 -5.69 3.07
C SER A 172 -12.60 -4.70 1.91
N CYS A 173 -11.78 -4.87 0.86
CA CYS A 173 -11.68 -3.95 -0.27
C CYS A 173 -11.39 -2.49 0.17
N GLY A 174 -10.59 -2.29 1.22
CA GLY A 174 -10.30 -0.96 1.79
C GLY A 174 -11.32 -0.45 2.81
N LEU A 175 -12.38 -1.19 3.13
CA LEU A 175 -13.41 -0.77 4.09
C LEU A 175 -12.96 -0.78 5.57
N GLY A 176 -11.69 -1.16 5.83
CA GLY A 176 -11.10 -1.06 7.16
C GLY A 176 -11.65 -2.06 8.17
N LYS A 177 -12.11 -3.23 7.70
CA LYS A 177 -12.59 -4.32 8.55
C LYS A 177 -11.50 -5.38 8.68
N SER A 178 -11.18 -5.78 9.91
CA SER A 178 -10.28 -6.91 10.14
C SER A 178 -11.03 -8.23 10.01
N PRO A 179 -10.46 -9.24 9.34
CA PRO A 179 -11.05 -10.56 9.29
C PRO A 179 -10.85 -11.29 10.64
N GLU A 180 -11.70 -12.28 10.91
CA GLU A 180 -11.57 -13.17 12.08
C GLU A 180 -10.41 -14.16 11.91
N SER A 181 -10.09 -14.52 10.67
CA SER A 181 -8.97 -15.41 10.32
C SER A 181 -8.30 -14.96 9.03
N TRP A 182 -7.00 -15.21 8.91
CA TRP A 182 -6.20 -14.85 7.74
C TRP A 182 -5.98 -16.07 6.84
N THR A 183 -6.47 -15.98 5.61
CA THR A 183 -6.18 -16.96 4.55
C THR A 183 -4.92 -16.53 3.81
N LEU A 184 -3.98 -17.46 3.61
CA LEU A 184 -2.78 -17.20 2.83
C LEU A 184 -3.05 -17.43 1.34
N PRO A 185 -2.45 -16.62 0.45
CA PRO A 185 -2.50 -16.90 -0.97
C PRO A 185 -1.67 -18.16 -1.25
N GLU A 186 -2.30 -19.21 -1.76
CA GLU A 186 -1.60 -20.42 -2.19
C GLU A 186 -0.70 -20.11 -3.39
N GLY A 187 0.44 -20.79 -3.55
CA GLY A 187 1.34 -20.57 -4.69
C GLY A 187 2.07 -19.21 -4.75
N VAL A 188 1.69 -18.22 -3.94
CA VAL A 188 2.29 -16.88 -3.97
C VAL A 188 3.46 -16.77 -2.99
N ALA A 189 4.63 -16.41 -3.52
CA ALA A 189 5.85 -16.31 -2.72
C ALA A 189 5.93 -15.04 -1.86
N ARG A 190 5.39 -13.91 -2.35
CA ARG A 190 5.47 -12.59 -1.72
C ARG A 190 4.08 -11.98 -1.61
N PHE A 191 3.69 -11.65 -0.38
CA PHE A 191 2.37 -11.10 -0.10
C PHE A 191 2.38 -10.25 1.17
N GLY A 192 1.34 -9.45 1.34
CA GLY A 192 1.09 -8.66 2.52
C GLY A 192 -0.36 -8.72 2.95
N PHE A 193 -0.66 -8.01 4.03
CA PHE A 193 -1.99 -7.98 4.63
C PHE A 193 -2.50 -6.56 4.84
N ALA A 194 -3.78 -6.33 4.60
CA ALA A 194 -4.48 -5.11 4.99
C ALA A 194 -5.88 -5.44 5.53
N GLY A 195 -6.50 -4.45 6.16
CA GLY A 195 -7.86 -4.58 6.71
C GLY A 195 -7.95 -4.31 8.21
N GLY A 196 -8.40 -3.12 8.57
CA GLY A 196 -8.73 -2.75 9.97
C GLY A 196 -7.55 -2.68 10.94
N LEU A 197 -6.32 -2.60 10.43
CA LEU A 197 -5.10 -2.46 11.23
C LEU A 197 -4.96 -1.03 11.76
N GLY A 198 -4.66 -0.89 13.05
CA GLY A 198 -4.40 0.39 13.73
C GLY A 198 -3.82 0.17 15.13
N PRO A 199 -3.70 1.22 15.97
CA PRO A 199 -2.98 1.14 17.25
C PRO A 199 -3.47 0.04 18.20
N SER A 200 -4.79 -0.21 18.24
CA SER A 200 -5.36 -1.22 19.13
C SER A 200 -5.42 -2.63 18.53
N SER A 201 -5.22 -2.77 17.22
CA SER A 201 -5.39 -4.05 16.51
C SER A 201 -4.10 -4.60 15.91
N VAL A 202 -3.07 -3.79 15.71
CA VAL A 202 -1.87 -4.19 14.94
C VAL A 202 -1.15 -5.40 15.55
N LEU A 203 -0.85 -5.41 16.85
CA LEU A 203 -0.14 -6.53 17.46
C LEU A 203 -0.98 -7.82 17.52
N PRO A 204 -2.25 -7.81 17.98
CA PRO A 204 -3.09 -9.01 17.93
C PRO A 204 -3.28 -9.58 16.51
N GLN A 205 -3.40 -8.70 15.51
CA GLN A 205 -3.52 -9.12 14.11
C GLN A 205 -2.23 -9.73 13.57
N LEU A 206 -1.06 -9.18 13.92
CA LEU A 206 0.22 -9.78 13.56
C LEU A 206 0.42 -11.17 14.17
N GLU A 207 -0.04 -11.40 15.39
CA GLU A 207 -0.04 -12.75 15.96
C GLU A 207 -0.94 -13.70 15.19
N ALA A 208 -2.13 -13.25 14.77
CA ALA A 208 -3.04 -14.05 13.96
C ALA A 208 -2.45 -14.37 12.57
N MET A 209 -1.86 -13.39 11.90
CA MET A 209 -1.15 -13.57 10.63
C MET A 209 0.04 -14.54 10.79
N ALA A 210 0.77 -14.44 11.91
CA ALA A 210 1.90 -15.32 12.18
C ALA A 210 1.45 -16.78 12.36
N ARG A 211 0.35 -17.02 13.08
CA ARG A 211 -0.27 -18.36 13.20
C ARG A 211 -0.66 -18.92 11.84
N ALA A 212 -1.28 -18.11 10.97
CA ALA A 212 -1.58 -18.52 9.60
C ALA A 212 -0.29 -18.88 8.82
N CYS A 213 0.75 -18.04 8.93
CA CYS A 213 2.04 -18.26 8.27
C CYS A 213 2.82 -19.48 8.77
N GLN A 214 2.67 -19.88 10.03
CA GLN A 214 3.36 -21.05 10.60
C GLN A 214 3.04 -22.34 9.83
N ALA A 215 1.86 -22.43 9.21
CA ALA A 215 1.49 -23.57 8.36
C ALA A 215 2.42 -23.76 7.14
N LYS A 216 3.17 -22.73 6.70
CA LYS A 216 4.04 -22.77 5.51
C LYS A 216 5.42 -23.41 5.75
N GLN A 217 5.73 -23.90 6.96
CA GLN A 217 7.00 -24.56 7.34
C GLN A 217 8.30 -23.82 6.96
N ARG A 218 8.22 -22.50 6.72
CA ARG A 218 9.37 -21.64 6.40
C ARG A 218 9.17 -20.25 6.98
N GLU A 219 10.25 -19.50 7.14
CA GLU A 219 10.13 -18.08 7.47
C GLU A 219 9.46 -17.33 6.30
N VAL A 220 8.38 -16.61 6.60
CA VAL A 220 7.65 -15.78 5.63
C VAL A 220 7.94 -14.31 5.93
N SER A 221 8.44 -13.58 4.94
CA SER A 221 8.58 -12.13 4.98
C SER A 221 7.35 -11.49 4.35
N VAL A 222 6.68 -10.59 5.07
CA VAL A 222 5.44 -9.94 4.62
C VAL A 222 5.48 -8.43 4.85
N TRP A 223 4.55 -7.70 4.25
CA TRP A 223 4.24 -6.32 4.65
C TRP A 223 2.82 -6.24 5.20
N ILE A 224 2.53 -5.14 5.88
CA ILE A 224 1.18 -4.76 6.27
C ILE A 224 0.85 -3.37 5.74
N ASP A 225 -0.43 -3.09 5.51
CA ASP A 225 -0.91 -1.77 5.08
C ASP A 225 -2.13 -1.35 5.90
N MET A 226 -2.22 -0.06 6.22
CA MET A 226 -3.31 0.51 7.01
C MET A 226 -3.69 1.91 6.57
N GLU A 227 -4.98 2.21 6.64
CA GLU A 227 -5.55 3.51 6.23
C GLU A 227 -6.59 3.98 7.26
N SER A 228 -7.76 3.33 7.33
CA SER A 228 -8.90 3.90 8.06
C SER A 228 -8.74 4.00 9.59
N LYS A 229 -7.92 3.15 10.23
CA LYS A 229 -7.75 3.15 11.71
C LYS A 229 -6.55 3.97 12.19
N ILE A 230 -5.87 4.67 11.27
CA ILE A 230 -4.86 5.70 11.58
C ILE A 230 -5.36 7.11 11.23
N ARG A 231 -6.69 7.26 11.11
CA ARG A 231 -7.36 8.54 10.85
C ARG A 231 -8.24 8.91 12.03
N SER A 232 -8.38 10.21 12.27
CA SER A 232 -9.22 10.78 13.31
C SER A 232 -10.17 11.83 12.75
N LYS A 233 -11.15 12.25 13.55
CA LYS A 233 -12.05 13.35 13.20
C LYS A 233 -11.49 14.66 13.73
N GLY A 234 -11.34 15.63 12.84
CA GLY A 234 -10.99 17.01 13.21
C GLY A 234 -12.10 17.67 14.04
N PRO A 235 -11.82 18.85 14.64
CA PRO A 235 -12.82 19.61 15.40
C PRO A 235 -14.09 19.96 14.60
N ASP A 236 -13.95 20.05 13.28
CA ASP A 236 -15.00 20.31 12.29
C ASP A 236 -15.66 19.02 11.75
N GLY A 237 -15.31 17.85 12.28
CA GLY A 237 -15.77 16.55 11.80
C GLY A 237 -15.07 16.04 10.53
N SER A 238 -14.08 16.78 10.01
CA SER A 238 -13.29 16.35 8.84
C SER A 238 -12.50 15.07 9.11
N ASP A 239 -12.33 14.23 8.10
CA ASP A 239 -11.53 13.00 8.18
C ASP A 239 -10.04 13.33 7.99
N ARG A 240 -9.20 13.18 9.01
CA ARG A 240 -7.79 13.61 8.97
C ARG A 240 -6.84 12.44 9.16
N PHE A 241 -5.72 12.48 8.45
CA PHE A 241 -4.63 11.54 8.65
C PHE A 241 -3.90 11.88 9.95
N ASP A 242 -3.83 10.93 10.90
CA ASP A 242 -3.42 11.21 12.27
C ASP A 242 -2.00 10.67 12.54
N LEU A 243 -1.02 11.58 12.57
CA LEU A 243 0.37 11.23 12.82
C LEU A 243 0.62 10.66 14.22
N GLU A 244 -0.20 10.98 15.22
CA GLU A 244 -0.05 10.39 16.56
C GLU A 244 -0.54 8.94 16.58
N LEU A 245 -1.60 8.60 15.84
CA LEU A 245 -2.00 7.19 15.66
C LEU A 245 -0.94 6.41 14.87
N VAL A 246 -0.38 7.00 13.80
CA VAL A 246 0.73 6.38 13.05
C VAL A 246 1.94 6.14 13.96
N LYS A 247 2.33 7.15 14.75
CA LYS A 247 3.42 7.04 15.72
C LYS A 247 3.16 5.95 16.76
N ALA A 248 1.94 5.85 17.29
CA ALA A 248 1.57 4.82 18.24
C ALA A 248 1.71 3.40 17.65
N VAL A 249 1.35 3.21 16.39
CA VAL A 249 1.61 1.93 15.68
C VAL A 249 3.12 1.73 15.51
N ALA A 250 3.84 2.73 15.02
CA ALA A 250 5.26 2.62 14.74
C ALA A 250 6.09 2.28 15.99
N GLN A 251 5.77 2.88 17.15
CA GLN A 251 6.41 2.58 18.44
C GLN A 251 6.15 1.14 18.87
N GLN A 252 4.92 0.64 18.74
CA GLN A 252 4.60 -0.75 19.06
C GLN A 252 5.38 -1.72 18.18
N LEU A 253 5.49 -1.43 16.88
CA LEU A 253 6.22 -2.29 15.94
C LEU A 253 7.72 -2.26 16.17
N ALA A 254 8.30 -1.09 16.43
CA ALA A 254 9.73 -0.92 16.73
C ALA A 254 10.16 -1.70 17.99
N GLY A 255 9.30 -1.79 18.99
CA GLY A 255 9.52 -2.60 20.20
C GLY A 255 9.17 -4.08 20.06
N SER A 256 8.71 -4.53 18.89
CA SER A 256 8.23 -5.89 18.68
C SER A 256 9.26 -6.81 18.00
N GLN A 257 9.04 -8.11 18.12
CA GLN A 257 9.82 -9.13 17.40
C GLN A 257 9.57 -9.19 15.88
N TRP A 258 8.59 -8.42 15.38
CA TRP A 258 8.10 -8.56 14.01
C TRP A 258 9.00 -7.88 12.99
N LEU A 259 9.55 -6.71 13.33
CA LEU A 259 10.50 -6.02 12.46
C LEU A 259 11.86 -6.73 12.52
N ARG A 260 12.60 -6.70 11.40
CA ARG A 260 13.98 -7.16 11.41
C ARG A 260 14.78 -6.28 12.38
N SER A 261 15.39 -6.89 13.38
CA SER A 261 16.38 -6.24 14.23
C SER A 261 17.64 -5.98 13.40
N ASN A 262 17.61 -4.88 12.66
CA ASN A 262 18.81 -4.18 12.23
C ASN A 262 18.95 -2.97 13.17
N LEU A 263 19.27 -3.23 14.44
CA LEU A 263 19.91 -2.26 15.32
C LEU A 263 21.41 -2.46 15.22
#